data_AF-A0A953TQC3-F1
#
_entry.id   AF-A0A953TQC3-F1
#
_cell.length_a   1.000
_cell.length_b   1.000
_cell.length_c   1.000
_cell.angle_alpha   90.00
_cell.angle_beta   90.00
_cell.angle_gamma   90.00
#
_symmetry.space_group_name_H-M   'P 1'
#
loop_
_entity.id
_entity.type
_entity.pdbx_description
1 polymer ?
#
loop_
_entity_poly.entity_id
_entity_poly.type
_entity_poly.pdbx_seq_one_letter_code
_entity_poly.pdbx_strand_id
1 'polypeptide(L)'
;MVVAANVSMAEFTGRTHLTRREMLRASALGLLSLASLPLRASSPREVFHEPDRVPYKGSDDALLDEIERAAFDFFWNEASSTTGQVKDRARVNGNDHQEIASIAATGFGLTGLCIADARGYGKGGAIRDRVRQTLRFLRQRLPHEHGFFYHFIDFQTGERAFNCELSSIDTSLLLCGVLTARAHFHDAEIQDLATAIYERVDWPWMLNGGKAFSMGWKPEGGFLNSRWDHYCELMMIYLLALGSPTHPVSKDAWNAWSRPTVKFQEFEYISGNDPL
;
A
#
# COMPACT_ATOMS: atom_id res chain seq x y z
N MET A 1 9.71 -39.44 -54.23
CA MET A 1 9.53 -38.29 -55.13
C MET A 1 9.89 -37.05 -54.30
N VAL A 2 11.15 -36.59 -54.32
CA VAL A 2 11.65 -35.54 -55.25
C VAL A 2 10.79 -34.28 -55.07
N VAL A 3 11.26 -33.11 -54.60
CA VAL A 3 12.59 -32.49 -54.54
C VAL A 3 12.53 -31.18 -53.70
N ALA A 4 13.67 -30.82 -53.09
CA ALA A 4 14.26 -29.49 -52.77
C ALA A 4 13.39 -28.33 -52.20
N ALA A 5 13.90 -27.45 -51.34
CA ALA A 5 15.23 -26.84 -51.39
C ALA A 5 15.78 -26.37 -50.04
N ASN A 6 17.09 -26.59 -49.88
CA ASN A 6 17.99 -25.83 -49.03
C ASN A 6 18.09 -24.38 -49.52
N VAL A 7 18.12 -23.43 -48.60
CA VAL A 7 18.92 -22.22 -48.74
C VAL A 7 19.69 -22.00 -47.44
N SER A 8 21.01 -21.87 -47.61
CA SER A 8 22.03 -21.65 -46.59
C SER A 8 22.04 -20.21 -46.10
N MET A 9 22.42 -20.09 -44.83
CA MET A 9 22.90 -18.94 -44.07
C MET A 9 23.52 -17.79 -44.89
N ALA A 10 23.04 -16.59 -44.60
CA ALA A 10 23.83 -15.37 -44.62
C ALA A 10 23.78 -14.77 -43.21
N GLU A 11 24.92 -14.77 -42.53
CA GLU A 11 25.16 -13.99 -41.33
C GLU A 11 25.01 -12.51 -41.66
N PHE A 12 24.16 -11.80 -40.91
CA PHE A 12 24.32 -10.37 -40.71
C PHE A 12 24.22 -10.10 -39.21
N THR A 13 25.39 -10.01 -38.61
CA THR A 13 25.66 -9.50 -37.27
C THR A 13 25.13 -8.08 -37.13
N GLY A 14 24.30 -7.85 -36.11
CA GLY A 14 23.85 -6.50 -35.76
C GLY A 14 22.64 -6.49 -34.82
N ARG A 15 22.72 -7.15 -33.65
CA ARG A 15 21.75 -6.92 -32.58
C ARG A 15 22.00 -5.53 -31.98
N THR A 16 21.29 -4.51 -32.44
CA THR A 16 21.11 -3.29 -31.65
C THR A 16 20.02 -3.55 -30.63
N HIS A 17 20.43 -3.86 -29.41
CA HIS A 17 19.53 -3.87 -28.26
C HIS A 17 19.02 -2.45 -28.05
N LEU A 18 17.75 -2.19 -28.36
CA LEU A 18 17.10 -0.95 -27.96
C LEU A 18 17.01 -0.95 -26.44
N THR A 19 17.61 0.05 -25.82
CA THR A 19 17.54 0.23 -24.36
C THR A 19 16.14 0.70 -23.97
N ARG A 20 15.72 0.49 -22.70
CA ARG A 20 14.43 0.98 -22.17
C ARG A 20 14.16 2.48 -22.46
N ARG A 21 15.22 3.25 -22.68
CA ARG A 21 15.20 4.69 -23.00
C ARG A 21 14.81 5.01 -24.44
N GLU A 22 15.02 4.09 -25.37
CA GLU A 22 14.70 4.26 -26.80
C GLU A 22 13.27 3.83 -27.11
N MET A 23 12.72 2.86 -26.38
CA MET A 23 11.31 2.46 -26.48
C MET A 23 10.33 3.59 -26.10
N LEU A 24 10.72 4.48 -25.17
CA LEU A 24 9.90 5.62 -24.75
C LEU A 24 9.83 6.75 -25.81
N ARG A 25 10.73 6.76 -26.80
CA ARG A 25 10.73 7.79 -27.86
C ARG A 25 9.83 7.42 -29.05
N ALA A 26 9.52 6.14 -29.25
CA ALA A 26 8.77 5.67 -30.41
C ALA A 26 7.24 5.78 -30.26
N SER A 27 6.72 5.90 -29.04
CA SER A 27 5.27 5.98 -28.75
C SER A 27 4.66 7.38 -28.97
N ALA A 28 5.45 8.38 -29.38
CA ALA A 28 4.97 9.75 -29.59
C ALA A 28 4.54 10.07 -31.03
N LEU A 29 4.68 9.14 -31.98
CA LEU A 29 4.38 9.37 -33.39
C LEU A 29 3.22 8.50 -33.86
N GLY A 30 2.00 8.88 -33.46
CA GLY A 30 0.81 8.20 -33.96
C GLY A 30 -0.46 8.80 -33.38
N LEU A 31 -0.86 9.97 -33.88
CA LEU A 31 -2.25 10.43 -34.09
C LEU A 31 -2.23 11.95 -34.35
N LEU A 32 -2.16 12.33 -35.63
CA LEU A 32 -2.42 13.69 -36.09
C LEU A 32 -3.47 13.60 -37.20
N SER A 33 -4.74 13.85 -36.86
CA SER A 33 -5.71 14.49 -37.76
C SER A 33 -6.97 14.95 -37.02
N LEU A 34 -7.24 16.27 -37.10
CA LEU A 34 -8.50 17.01 -36.87
C LEU A 34 -8.91 17.20 -35.39
N ALA A 35 -9.33 18.35 -34.88
CA ALA A 35 -9.82 19.60 -35.46
C ALA A 35 -9.48 20.79 -34.53
N SER A 36 -9.44 21.96 -35.16
CA SER A 36 -9.09 23.28 -34.65
C SER A 36 -9.85 23.76 -33.40
N LEU A 37 -9.09 24.05 -32.34
CA LEU A 37 -9.42 25.02 -31.28
C LEU A 37 -8.21 25.95 -31.07
N PRO A 38 -8.39 27.21 -30.64
CA PRO A 38 -7.29 28.16 -30.50
C PRO A 38 -6.27 27.63 -29.49
N LEU A 39 -5.02 27.45 -29.94
CA LEU A 39 -3.91 27.13 -29.06
C LEU A 39 -3.73 28.27 -28.07
N ARG A 40 -4.25 28.08 -26.85
CA ARG A 40 -3.69 28.74 -25.67
C ARG A 40 -2.25 28.24 -25.61
N ALA A 41 -1.27 29.12 -25.82
CA ALA A 41 0.14 28.78 -25.69
C ALA A 41 0.32 28.10 -24.33
N SER A 42 0.50 26.78 -24.35
CA SER A 42 0.90 26.03 -23.18
C SER A 42 2.23 26.63 -22.76
N SER A 43 2.29 27.15 -21.54
CA SER A 43 3.57 27.42 -20.88
C SER A 43 4.50 26.24 -21.17
N PRO A 44 5.76 26.46 -21.57
CA PRO A 44 6.68 25.34 -21.80
C PRO A 44 6.56 24.41 -20.60
N ARG A 45 6.16 23.14 -20.83
CA ARG A 45 6.28 22.11 -19.80
C ARG A 45 7.72 22.23 -19.34
N GLU A 46 7.94 22.57 -18.07
CA GLU A 46 9.26 22.45 -17.49
C GLU A 46 9.70 21.02 -17.75
N VAL A 47 10.63 20.86 -18.69
CA VAL A 47 11.30 19.60 -18.89
C VAL A 47 11.99 19.37 -17.57
N PHE A 48 11.63 18.30 -16.87
CA PHE A 48 12.31 17.91 -15.66
C PHE A 48 13.79 17.72 -16.01
N HIS A 49 14.59 18.72 -15.71
CA HIS A 49 16.02 18.63 -15.72
C HIS A 49 16.37 17.94 -14.42
N GLU A 50 16.72 16.65 -14.52
CA GLU A 50 17.34 15.99 -13.39
C GLU A 50 18.55 16.85 -13.00
N PRO A 51 18.59 17.40 -11.77
CA PRO A 51 19.69 18.27 -11.38
C PRO A 51 21.00 17.50 -11.54
N ASP A 52 22.12 18.19 -11.75
CA ASP A 52 23.45 17.56 -11.76
C ASP A 52 23.70 16.93 -10.38
N ARG A 53 23.25 15.68 -10.23
CA ARG A 53 23.37 14.91 -9.00
C ARG A 53 24.79 14.39 -8.96
N VAL A 54 25.53 14.79 -7.93
CA VAL A 54 26.77 14.13 -7.57
C VAL A 54 26.41 12.66 -7.29
N PRO A 55 27.01 11.68 -8.00
CA PRO A 55 26.74 10.27 -7.73
C PRO A 55 26.99 9.98 -6.25
N TYR A 56 26.11 9.20 -5.63
CA TYR A 56 26.29 8.73 -4.26
C TYR A 56 27.67 8.07 -4.13
N LYS A 57 28.44 8.46 -3.12
CA LYS A 57 29.85 8.04 -2.96
C LYS A 57 30.03 6.81 -2.05
N GLY A 58 28.96 6.31 -1.44
CA GLY A 58 28.98 5.10 -0.60
C GLY A 58 28.69 3.81 -1.38
N SER A 59 28.66 2.68 -0.67
CA SER A 59 28.19 1.40 -1.22
C SER A 59 26.68 1.38 -1.40
N ASP A 60 26.18 0.45 -2.22
CA ASP A 60 24.73 0.21 -2.36
C ASP A 60 24.07 -0.10 -1.00
N ASP A 61 24.75 -0.87 -0.13
CA ASP A 61 24.25 -1.16 1.22
C ASP A 61 24.12 0.11 2.08
N ALA A 62 25.07 1.04 1.97
CA ALA A 62 25.01 2.31 2.69
C ALA A 62 23.88 3.20 2.17
N LEU A 63 23.67 3.20 0.85
CA LEU A 63 22.55 3.91 0.23
C LEU A 63 21.20 3.33 0.68
N LEU A 64 21.08 2.00 0.71
CA LEU A 64 19.86 1.32 1.15
C LEU A 64 19.56 1.60 2.63
N ASP A 65 20.57 1.58 3.51
CA ASP A 65 20.39 1.94 4.94
C ASP A 65 19.93 3.39 5.12
N GLU A 66 20.49 4.32 4.32
CA GLU A 66 20.09 5.73 4.35
C GLU A 66 18.64 5.92 3.89
N ILE A 67 18.22 5.24 2.81
CA ILE A 67 16.84 5.27 2.32
C ILE A 67 15.88 4.68 3.36
N GLU A 68 16.25 3.54 3.96
CA GLU A 68 15.42 2.86 4.97
C GLU A 68 15.24 3.73 6.23
N ARG A 69 16.32 4.36 6.70
CA ARG A 69 16.27 5.31 7.82
C ARG A 69 15.43 6.54 7.48
N ALA A 70 15.57 7.12 6.29
CA ALA A 70 14.76 8.25 5.87
C ALA A 70 13.26 7.89 5.75
N ALA A 71 12.95 6.66 5.32
CA ALA A 71 11.58 6.16 5.32
C ALA A 71 11.03 5.99 6.74
N PHE A 72 11.84 5.50 7.68
CA PHE A 72 11.49 5.46 9.10
C PHE A 72 11.18 6.85 9.67
N ASP A 73 11.94 7.87 9.30
CA ASP A 73 11.75 9.24 9.81
C ASP A 73 10.34 9.78 9.52
N PHE A 74 9.72 9.40 8.39
CA PHE A 74 8.32 9.74 8.13
C PHE A 74 7.40 9.17 9.22
N PHE A 75 7.48 7.87 9.50
CA PHE A 75 6.63 7.22 10.50
C PHE A 75 6.91 7.67 11.93
N TRP A 76 8.16 8.09 12.20
CA TRP A 76 8.54 8.60 13.50
C TRP A 76 8.02 10.03 13.75
N ASN A 77 8.26 10.93 12.78
CA ASN A 77 8.01 12.36 12.90
C ASN A 77 6.55 12.73 12.57
N GLU A 78 5.92 12.03 11.63
CA GLU A 78 4.55 12.31 11.18
C GLU A 78 3.51 11.45 11.90
N ALA A 79 3.84 10.98 13.10
CA ALA A 79 2.92 10.28 13.99
C ALA A 79 2.56 11.14 15.20
N SER A 80 1.27 11.12 15.57
CA SER A 80 0.76 11.94 16.66
C SER A 80 1.39 11.52 17.98
N SER A 81 1.89 12.50 18.73
CA SER A 81 2.36 12.28 20.10
C SER A 81 1.22 11.94 21.07
N THR A 82 -0.04 12.09 20.67
CA THR A 82 -1.23 11.79 21.47
C THR A 82 -1.81 10.41 21.10
N THR A 83 -2.02 10.16 19.81
CA THR A 83 -2.74 8.96 19.33
C THR A 83 -1.81 7.87 18.81
N GLY A 84 -0.56 8.23 18.45
CA GLY A 84 0.38 7.35 17.76
C GLY A 84 -0.04 6.98 16.33
N GLN A 85 -1.09 7.60 15.79
CA GLN A 85 -1.53 7.42 14.40
C GLN A 85 -0.65 8.22 13.45
N VAL A 86 -0.40 7.69 12.25
CA VAL A 86 0.48 8.29 11.24
C VAL A 86 -0.35 9.11 10.25
N LYS A 87 0.13 10.30 9.89
CA LYS A 87 -0.49 11.11 8.84
C LYS A 87 -0.58 10.36 7.51
N ASP A 88 -1.62 10.66 6.74
CA ASP A 88 -1.75 10.16 5.36
C ASP A 88 -0.61 10.64 4.47
N ARG A 89 -0.19 11.89 4.64
CA ARG A 89 0.87 12.53 3.86
C ARG A 89 1.50 13.67 4.66
N ALA A 90 2.70 14.06 4.26
CA ALA A 90 3.38 15.25 4.77
C ALA A 90 3.95 16.09 3.64
N ARG A 91 4.02 17.40 3.84
CA ARG A 91 4.62 18.33 2.86
C ARG A 91 6.08 18.57 3.18
N VAL A 92 6.94 18.33 2.18
CA VAL A 92 8.39 18.52 2.30
C VAL A 92 8.84 19.97 2.46
N ASN A 93 7.96 20.94 2.19
CA ASN A 93 8.28 22.37 2.31
C ASN A 93 8.07 22.93 3.73
N GLY A 94 7.76 22.09 4.71
CA GLY A 94 7.56 22.47 6.11
C GLY A 94 6.25 23.19 6.41
N ASN A 95 5.41 23.45 5.41
CA ASN A 95 4.12 24.11 5.55
C ASN A 95 2.96 23.10 5.55
N ASP A 96 3.11 22.06 6.37
CA ASP A 96 2.09 21.03 6.56
C ASP A 96 1.19 21.33 7.76
N HIS A 97 -0.07 21.62 7.47
CA HIS A 97 -1.11 21.86 8.46
C HIS A 97 -2.20 20.78 8.42
N GLN A 98 -1.98 19.70 7.65
CA GLN A 98 -2.97 18.65 7.52
C GLN A 98 -2.92 17.74 8.74
N GLU A 99 -4.02 17.72 9.50
CA GLU A 99 -4.19 16.86 10.68
C GLU A 99 -5.06 15.65 10.35
N ILE A 100 -4.72 14.93 9.28
CA ILE A 100 -5.41 13.71 8.87
C ILE A 100 -4.45 12.53 8.91
N ALA A 101 -4.83 11.51 9.69
CA ALA A 101 -4.20 10.20 9.71
C ALA A 101 -4.90 9.22 8.77
N SER A 102 -4.12 8.26 8.25
CA SER A 102 -4.61 7.08 7.55
C SER A 102 -4.28 5.84 8.39
N ILE A 103 -5.27 4.97 8.62
CA ILE A 103 -5.02 3.74 9.37
C ILE A 103 -4.07 2.78 8.62
N ALA A 104 -4.04 2.82 7.29
CA ALA A 104 -3.09 2.06 6.49
C ALA A 104 -1.65 2.57 6.71
N ALA A 105 -1.46 3.90 6.71
CA ALA A 105 -0.18 4.52 7.05
C ALA A 105 0.27 4.15 8.46
N THR A 106 -0.65 4.11 9.43
CA THR A 106 -0.36 3.61 10.79
C THR A 106 0.09 2.14 10.78
N GLY A 107 -0.56 1.28 9.98
CA GLY A 107 -0.15 -0.11 9.80
C GLY A 107 1.28 -0.26 9.30
N PHE A 108 1.61 0.44 8.23
CA PHE A 108 2.99 0.47 7.73
C PHE A 108 3.96 1.06 8.75
N GLY A 109 3.55 2.10 9.48
CA GLY A 109 4.34 2.70 10.55
C GLY A 109 4.66 1.73 11.69
N LEU A 110 3.72 0.89 12.11
CA LEU A 110 3.98 -0.16 13.11
C LEU A 110 5.06 -1.15 12.64
N THR A 111 5.02 -1.56 11.37
CA THR A 111 6.08 -2.38 10.77
C THR A 111 7.41 -1.62 10.69
N GLY A 112 7.40 -0.35 10.27
CA GLY A 112 8.58 0.52 10.23
C GLY A 112 9.22 0.70 11.61
N LEU A 113 8.42 0.77 12.67
CA LEU A 113 8.91 0.83 14.05
C LEU A 113 9.57 -0.48 14.48
N CYS A 114 9.06 -1.65 14.07
CA CYS A 114 9.72 -2.93 14.33
C CYS A 114 11.09 -3.01 13.64
N ILE A 115 11.14 -2.57 12.38
CA ILE A 115 12.38 -2.49 11.60
C ILE A 115 13.38 -1.54 12.27
N ALA A 116 12.94 -0.34 12.67
CA ALA A 116 13.78 0.64 13.34
C ALA A 116 14.34 0.16 14.68
N ASP A 117 13.56 -0.62 15.45
CA ASP A 117 14.02 -1.27 16.68
C ASP A 117 15.10 -2.32 16.38
N ALA A 118 14.89 -3.17 15.37
CA ALA A 118 15.86 -4.18 14.94
C ALA A 118 17.17 -3.58 14.37
N ARG A 119 17.05 -2.46 13.64
CA ARG A 119 18.18 -1.76 12.99
C ARG A 119 18.86 -0.74 13.90
N GLY A 120 18.28 -0.43 15.06
CA GLY A 120 18.81 0.60 15.98
C GLY A 120 18.73 2.02 15.42
N TYR A 121 17.70 2.33 14.62
CA TYR A 121 17.51 3.67 14.06
C TYR A 121 17.05 4.69 15.10
N GLY A 122 16.41 4.23 16.17
CA GLY A 122 16.03 5.03 17.32
C GLY A 122 16.32 4.31 18.64
N LYS A 123 15.95 4.95 19.76
CA LYS A 123 16.06 4.31 21.08
C LYS A 123 14.96 3.26 21.22
N GLY A 124 15.32 1.98 21.36
CA GLY A 124 14.36 0.87 21.41
C GLY A 124 13.26 1.03 22.47
N GLY A 125 13.58 1.59 23.65
CA GLY A 125 12.57 1.91 24.66
C GLY A 125 11.51 2.92 24.18
N ALA A 126 11.94 3.99 23.50
CA ALA A 126 11.03 5.00 22.96
C ALA A 126 10.18 4.46 21.79
N ILE A 127 10.75 3.59 20.97
CA ILE A 127 10.03 2.89 19.90
C ILE A 127 8.93 2.00 20.49
N ARG A 128 9.27 1.18 21.48
CA ARG A 128 8.32 0.30 22.17
C ARG A 128 7.17 1.08 22.81
N ASP A 129 7.48 2.20 23.46
CA ASP A 129 6.46 3.05 24.09
C ASP A 129 5.53 3.69 23.05
N ARG A 130 6.06 4.10 21.89
CA ARG A 130 5.23 4.57 20.76
C ARG A 130 4.30 3.45 20.27
N VAL A 131 4.80 2.23 20.10
CA VAL A 131 3.97 1.08 19.67
C VAL A 131 2.85 0.80 20.68
N ARG A 132 3.16 0.75 21.98
CA ARG A 132 2.14 0.57 23.04
C ARG A 132 1.09 1.68 22.99
N GLN A 133 1.52 2.93 22.85
CA GLN A 133 0.60 4.07 22.75
C GLN A 133 -0.35 3.94 21.56
N THR A 134 0.18 3.65 20.36
CA THR A 134 -0.61 3.44 19.15
C THR A 134 -1.61 2.31 19.35
N LEU A 135 -1.17 1.15 19.85
CA LEU A 135 -2.05 0.00 20.07
C LEU A 135 -3.11 0.23 21.15
N ARG A 136 -2.79 0.94 22.24
CA ARG A 136 -3.78 1.33 23.26
C ARG A 136 -4.86 2.20 22.65
N PHE A 137 -4.47 3.18 21.83
CA PHE A 137 -5.41 4.08 21.16
C PHE A 137 -6.34 3.30 20.22
N LEU A 138 -5.79 2.45 19.34
CA LEU A 138 -6.55 1.56 18.47
C LEU A 138 -7.51 0.64 19.25
N ARG A 139 -7.07 0.11 20.39
CA ARG A 139 -7.86 -0.83 21.19
C ARG A 139 -9.03 -0.16 21.89
N GLN A 140 -8.80 1.04 22.44
CA GLN A 140 -9.67 1.64 23.47
C GLN A 140 -10.45 2.87 22.99
N ARG A 141 -9.91 3.62 22.03
CA ARG A 141 -10.43 4.95 21.67
C ARG A 141 -10.81 5.11 20.21
N LEU A 142 -10.12 4.42 19.30
CA LEU A 142 -10.39 4.59 17.88
C LEU A 142 -11.79 4.05 17.52
N PRO A 143 -12.68 4.86 16.91
CA PRO A 143 -14.00 4.43 16.49
C PRO A 143 -13.93 3.27 15.49
N HIS A 144 -14.77 2.26 15.70
CA HIS A 144 -14.88 1.10 14.84
C HIS A 144 -16.31 0.57 14.84
N GLU A 145 -16.68 -0.15 13.79
CA GLU A 145 -17.93 -0.93 13.72
C GLU A 145 -17.53 -2.37 13.40
N HIS A 146 -17.99 -3.34 14.21
CA HIS A 146 -17.65 -4.76 14.00
C HIS A 146 -16.12 -5.03 13.87
N GLY A 147 -15.31 -4.20 14.55
CA GLY A 147 -13.84 -4.26 14.53
C GLY A 147 -13.16 -3.65 13.31
N PHE A 148 -13.90 -3.16 12.32
CA PHE A 148 -13.35 -2.41 11.17
C PHE A 148 -13.21 -0.94 11.50
N PHE A 149 -12.16 -0.31 10.97
CA PHE A 149 -11.81 1.09 11.24
C PHE A 149 -12.01 1.98 10.02
N TYR A 150 -12.22 3.28 10.27
CA TYR A 150 -12.37 4.28 9.22
C TYR A 150 -11.05 4.53 8.51
N HIS A 151 -11.08 4.66 7.19
CA HIS A 151 -9.91 4.92 6.35
C HIS A 151 -9.12 6.13 6.86
N PHE A 152 -9.80 7.27 6.95
CA PHE A 152 -9.23 8.53 7.40
C PHE A 152 -9.83 8.98 8.73
N ILE A 153 -8.95 9.42 9.60
CA ILE A 153 -9.29 9.90 10.93
C ILE A 153 -8.57 11.20 11.23
N ASP A 154 -9.15 12.01 12.11
CA ASP A 154 -8.47 13.14 12.69
C ASP A 154 -7.22 12.66 13.43
N PHE A 155 -6.11 13.32 13.16
CA PHE A 155 -4.78 12.93 13.63
C PHE A 155 -4.65 12.99 15.16
N GLN A 156 -5.39 13.89 15.83
CA GLN A 156 -5.29 14.14 17.26
C GLN A 156 -6.40 13.45 18.06
N THR A 157 -7.61 13.36 17.50
CA THR A 157 -8.79 12.85 18.21
C THR A 157 -9.16 11.42 17.79
N GLY A 158 -8.79 11.00 16.59
CA GLY A 158 -9.21 9.73 15.98
C GLY A 158 -10.65 9.73 15.47
N GLU A 159 -11.33 10.88 15.46
CA GLU A 159 -12.66 11.01 14.89
C GLU A 159 -12.65 10.74 13.38
N ARG A 160 -13.72 10.15 12.86
CA ARG A 160 -13.87 9.88 11.43
C ARG A 160 -13.73 11.16 10.61
N ALA A 161 -12.86 11.18 9.61
CA ALA A 161 -12.67 12.30 8.70
C ALA A 161 -13.37 12.08 7.34
N PHE A 162 -13.66 13.19 6.65
CA PHE A 162 -14.12 13.23 5.25
C PHE A 162 -15.36 12.39 4.91
N ASN A 163 -16.19 12.01 5.89
CA ASN A 163 -17.28 11.05 5.70
C ASN A 163 -16.80 9.76 5.00
N CYS A 164 -15.55 9.35 5.27
CA CYS A 164 -14.95 8.17 4.68
C CYS A 164 -15.65 6.89 5.18
N GLU A 165 -15.47 5.81 4.46
CA GLU A 165 -15.91 4.48 4.84
C GLU A 165 -15.06 3.90 5.98
N LEU A 166 -15.65 2.94 6.68
CA LEU A 166 -14.88 1.84 7.23
C LEU A 166 -14.30 1.06 6.06
N SER A 167 -12.98 0.93 6.00
CA SER A 167 -12.29 0.34 4.86
C SER A 167 -11.77 -1.04 5.23
N SER A 168 -12.20 -2.06 4.47
CA SER A 168 -11.79 -3.43 4.71
C SER A 168 -10.32 -3.67 4.35
N ILE A 169 -9.81 -2.99 3.32
CA ILE A 169 -8.39 -3.05 2.94
C ILE A 169 -7.51 -2.31 3.93
N ASP A 170 -7.88 -1.09 4.34
CA ASP A 170 -7.02 -0.29 5.22
C ASP A 170 -7.00 -0.86 6.64
N THR A 171 -8.12 -1.45 7.09
CA THR A 171 -8.14 -2.25 8.32
C THR A 171 -7.19 -3.44 8.21
N SER A 172 -7.14 -4.12 7.07
CA SER A 172 -6.26 -5.28 6.87
C SER A 172 -4.79 -4.88 6.82
N LEU A 173 -4.46 -3.76 6.16
CA LEU A 173 -3.13 -3.16 6.16
C LEU A 173 -2.69 -2.76 7.57
N LEU A 174 -3.58 -2.13 8.35
CA LEU A 174 -3.35 -1.85 9.76
C LEU A 174 -3.04 -3.14 10.55
N LEU A 175 -3.86 -4.17 10.39
CA LEU A 175 -3.71 -5.43 11.10
C LEU A 175 -2.40 -6.15 10.78
N CYS A 176 -1.92 -6.09 9.53
CA CYS A 176 -0.59 -6.60 9.18
C CYS A 176 0.50 -5.95 10.04
N GLY A 177 0.45 -4.63 10.24
CA GLY A 177 1.37 -3.90 11.12
C GLY A 177 1.21 -4.26 12.60
N VAL A 178 -0.04 -4.35 13.07
CA VAL A 178 -0.37 -4.76 14.45
C VAL A 178 0.17 -6.16 14.77
N LEU A 179 -0.03 -7.12 13.87
CA LEU A 179 0.44 -8.50 14.05
C LEU A 179 1.96 -8.62 13.89
N THR A 180 2.57 -7.77 13.07
CA THR A 180 4.04 -7.66 13.01
C THR A 180 4.61 -7.19 14.34
N ALA A 181 4.02 -6.14 14.94
CA ALA A 181 4.42 -5.66 16.26
C ALA A 181 4.24 -6.73 17.35
N ARG A 182 3.13 -7.47 17.32
CA ARG A 182 2.89 -8.61 18.22
C ARG A 182 3.99 -9.66 18.15
N ALA A 183 4.45 -9.98 16.94
CA ALA A 183 5.47 -11.01 16.73
C ALA A 183 6.88 -10.52 17.07
N HIS A 184 7.18 -9.24 16.79
CA HIS A 184 8.50 -8.64 16.98
C HIS A 184 8.80 -8.33 18.45
N PHE A 185 7.88 -7.66 19.15
CA PHE A 185 8.15 -7.21 20.51
C PHE A 185 7.83 -8.30 21.53
N HIS A 186 8.84 -8.71 22.31
CA HIS A 186 8.68 -9.54 23.50
C HIS A 186 8.12 -8.72 24.68
N ASP A 187 6.91 -8.20 24.49
CA ASP A 187 6.24 -7.29 25.40
C ASP A 187 4.77 -7.73 25.58
N ALA A 188 4.41 -8.14 26.81
CA ALA A 188 3.11 -8.72 27.08
C ALA A 188 1.95 -7.78 26.72
N GLU A 189 2.10 -6.47 26.97
CA GLU A 189 1.06 -5.51 26.66
C GLU A 189 0.86 -5.33 25.15
N ILE A 190 1.95 -5.24 24.38
CA ILE A 190 1.86 -5.19 22.91
C ILE A 190 1.16 -6.44 22.39
N GLN A 191 1.54 -7.61 22.90
CA GLN A 191 0.98 -8.89 22.49
C GLN A 191 -0.52 -8.97 22.78
N ASP A 192 -0.95 -8.58 23.98
CA ASP A 192 -2.34 -8.60 24.39
C ASP A 192 -3.19 -7.60 23.59
N LEU A 193 -2.71 -6.36 23.43
CA LEU A 193 -3.42 -5.32 22.68
C LEU A 193 -3.58 -5.72 21.22
N ALA A 194 -2.50 -6.18 20.59
CA ALA A 194 -2.51 -6.57 19.19
C ALA A 194 -3.43 -7.78 18.94
N THR A 195 -3.38 -8.77 19.82
CA THR A 195 -4.28 -9.94 19.77
C THR A 195 -5.74 -9.49 19.87
N ALA A 196 -6.07 -8.66 20.88
CA ALA A 196 -7.44 -8.19 21.07
C ALA A 196 -7.96 -7.28 19.94
N ILE A 197 -7.07 -6.54 19.26
CA ILE A 197 -7.46 -5.76 18.08
C ILE A 197 -7.83 -6.69 16.93
N TYR A 198 -6.98 -7.68 16.63
CA TYR A 198 -7.22 -8.63 15.54
C TYR A 198 -8.45 -9.52 15.77
N GLU A 199 -8.60 -10.07 16.97
CA GLU A 199 -9.68 -10.99 17.32
C GLU A 199 -11.07 -10.35 17.35
N ARG A 200 -11.15 -9.02 17.39
CA ARG A 200 -12.42 -8.29 17.37
C ARG A 200 -13.00 -8.09 15.97
N VAL A 201 -12.20 -8.30 14.92
CA VAL A 201 -12.66 -8.06 13.55
C VAL A 201 -13.62 -9.15 13.10
N ASP A 202 -14.88 -8.76 12.88
CA ASP A 202 -15.96 -9.64 12.45
C ASP A 202 -15.97 -9.79 10.92
N TRP A 203 -15.09 -10.66 10.41
CA TRP A 203 -14.93 -10.83 8.97
C TRP A 203 -16.22 -11.23 8.22
N PRO A 204 -17.08 -12.15 8.73
CA PRO A 204 -18.35 -12.47 8.11
C PRO A 204 -19.28 -11.25 7.94
N TRP A 205 -19.26 -10.29 8.87
CA TRP A 205 -20.05 -9.06 8.73
C TRP A 205 -19.66 -8.27 7.47
N MET A 206 -18.36 -8.13 7.20
CA MET A 206 -17.85 -7.38 6.04
C MET A 206 -18.09 -8.10 4.69
N LEU A 207 -18.43 -9.40 4.71
CA LEU A 207 -18.95 -10.08 3.51
C LEU A 207 -20.33 -9.57 3.11
N ASN A 208 -21.11 -8.97 4.02
CA ASN A 208 -22.46 -8.48 3.77
C ASN A 208 -23.30 -9.49 2.96
N GLY A 209 -23.35 -10.74 3.44
CA GLY A 209 -24.05 -11.87 2.81
C GLY A 209 -23.48 -12.36 1.47
N GLY A 210 -22.44 -11.73 0.93
CA GLY A 210 -21.78 -12.08 -0.32
C GLY A 210 -20.66 -13.10 -0.17
N LYS A 211 -20.03 -13.45 -1.30
CA LYS A 211 -18.86 -14.35 -1.33
C LYS A 211 -17.52 -13.61 -1.30
N ALA A 212 -17.53 -12.33 -1.64
CA ALA A 212 -16.37 -11.44 -1.63
C ALA A 212 -16.62 -10.26 -0.67
N PHE A 213 -15.55 -9.78 -0.04
CA PHE A 213 -15.63 -8.68 0.92
C PHE A 213 -16.14 -7.40 0.26
N SER A 214 -17.00 -6.66 0.96
CA SER A 214 -17.29 -5.28 0.59
C SER A 214 -16.02 -4.44 0.74
N MET A 215 -15.84 -3.48 -0.17
CA MET A 215 -14.75 -2.52 -0.05
C MET A 215 -14.90 -1.63 1.19
N GLY A 216 -16.12 -1.43 1.67
CA GLY A 216 -16.32 -0.71 2.91
C GLY A 216 -17.78 -0.54 3.31
N TRP A 217 -17.98 0.20 4.39
CA TRP A 217 -19.30 0.51 4.94
C TRP A 217 -19.34 1.95 5.45
N LYS A 218 -20.49 2.60 5.34
CA LYS A 218 -20.74 3.95 5.86
C LYS A 218 -21.98 3.99 6.75
N PRO A 219 -21.97 4.71 7.89
CA PRO A 219 -23.15 4.93 8.72
C PRO A 219 -24.35 5.47 7.94
N GLU A 220 -24.10 6.31 6.94
CA GLU A 220 -25.15 7.00 6.18
C GLU A 220 -25.84 6.10 5.14
N GLY A 221 -25.17 5.04 4.68
CA GLY A 221 -25.58 4.32 3.47
C GLY A 221 -25.39 2.80 3.51
N GLY A 222 -24.84 2.26 4.60
CA GLY A 222 -24.53 0.84 4.70
C GLY A 222 -23.29 0.45 3.87
N PHE A 223 -23.28 -0.79 3.39
CA PHE A 223 -22.16 -1.34 2.63
C PHE A 223 -22.02 -0.71 1.24
N LEU A 224 -20.78 -0.54 0.80
CA LEU A 224 -20.47 -0.13 -0.57
C LEU A 224 -20.82 -1.26 -1.55
N ASN A 225 -21.25 -0.86 -2.75
CA ASN A 225 -21.57 -1.80 -3.84
C ASN A 225 -20.32 -2.54 -4.34
N SER A 226 -19.17 -1.87 -4.31
CA SER A 226 -17.90 -2.43 -4.79
C SER A 226 -17.38 -3.54 -3.88
N ARG A 227 -16.78 -4.57 -4.49
CA ARG A 227 -16.30 -5.79 -3.84
C ARG A 227 -14.86 -6.08 -4.22
N TRP A 228 -14.14 -6.73 -3.30
CA TRP A 228 -12.81 -7.27 -3.56
C TRP A 228 -12.90 -8.63 -4.29
N ASP A 229 -13.32 -8.63 -5.55
CA ASP A 229 -13.67 -9.83 -6.33
C ASP A 229 -12.77 -10.12 -7.54
N HIS A 230 -11.64 -9.41 -7.65
CA HIS A 230 -10.62 -9.62 -8.69
C HIS A 230 -9.23 -9.32 -8.14
N TYR A 231 -8.19 -9.96 -8.70
CA TYR A 231 -6.83 -9.82 -8.20
C TYR A 231 -6.37 -8.35 -8.16
N CYS A 232 -6.06 -7.90 -6.95
CA CYS A 232 -5.47 -6.60 -6.62
C CYS A 232 -4.75 -6.73 -5.26
N GLU A 233 -4.65 -5.67 -4.47
CA GLU A 233 -4.06 -5.65 -3.12
C GLU A 233 -4.85 -6.48 -2.07
N LEU A 234 -6.04 -7.00 -2.42
CA LEU A 234 -6.99 -7.66 -1.51
C LEU A 234 -6.47 -8.85 -0.71
N MET A 235 -5.37 -9.49 -1.11
CA MET A 235 -4.99 -10.83 -0.62
C MET A 235 -4.89 -10.89 0.90
N MET A 236 -4.39 -9.83 1.53
CA MET A 236 -4.29 -9.73 2.99
C MET A 236 -5.65 -9.80 3.69
N ILE A 237 -6.70 -9.21 3.11
CA ILE A 237 -8.07 -9.25 3.69
C ILE A 237 -8.50 -10.71 3.84
N TYR A 238 -8.33 -11.50 2.77
CA TYR A 238 -8.74 -12.89 2.77
C TYR A 238 -7.87 -13.76 3.67
N LEU A 239 -6.55 -13.58 3.67
CA LEU A 239 -5.65 -14.37 4.52
C LEU A 239 -5.89 -14.10 6.00
N LEU A 240 -6.06 -12.84 6.40
CA LEU A 240 -6.39 -12.46 7.77
C LEU A 240 -7.77 -12.99 8.19
N ALA A 241 -8.76 -12.93 7.31
CA ALA A 241 -10.08 -13.47 7.59
C ALA A 241 -10.10 -14.99 7.74
N LEU A 242 -9.37 -15.72 6.88
CA LEU A 242 -9.25 -17.18 6.98
C LEU A 242 -8.49 -17.61 8.24
N GLY A 243 -7.50 -16.82 8.65
CA GLY A 243 -6.71 -17.06 9.85
C GLY A 243 -7.35 -16.60 11.16
N SER A 244 -8.52 -15.94 11.11
CA SER A 244 -9.16 -15.39 12.30
C SER A 244 -9.58 -16.50 13.28
N PRO A 245 -9.15 -16.45 14.55
CA PRO A 245 -9.53 -17.47 15.53
C PRO A 245 -10.95 -17.27 16.08
N THR A 246 -11.56 -16.10 15.88
CA THR A 246 -12.85 -15.71 16.48
C THR A 246 -13.95 -15.56 15.44
N HIS A 247 -13.65 -14.98 14.29
CA HIS A 247 -14.62 -14.69 13.23
C HIS A 247 -14.11 -15.14 11.86
N PRO A 248 -13.75 -16.43 11.65
CA PRO A 248 -13.24 -16.87 10.37
C PRO A 248 -14.31 -16.87 9.28
N VAL A 249 -13.89 -16.59 8.04
CA VAL A 249 -14.70 -16.88 6.85
C VAL A 249 -14.41 -18.31 6.35
N SER A 250 -15.33 -18.89 5.57
CA SER A 250 -15.07 -20.19 4.96
C SER A 250 -13.98 -20.08 3.88
N LYS A 251 -13.31 -21.21 3.60
CA LYS A 251 -12.32 -21.30 2.50
C LYS A 251 -12.88 -20.91 1.13
N ASP A 252 -14.20 -20.93 0.96
CA ASP A 252 -14.84 -20.57 -0.31
C ASP A 252 -14.65 -19.08 -0.64
N ALA A 253 -14.46 -18.23 0.38
CA ALA A 253 -14.12 -16.82 0.18
C ALA A 253 -12.83 -16.66 -0.65
N TRP A 254 -11.82 -17.50 -0.42
CA TRP A 254 -10.58 -17.48 -1.21
C TRP A 254 -10.81 -17.73 -2.70
N ASN A 255 -11.80 -18.55 -3.03
CA ASN A 255 -12.12 -18.91 -4.40
C ASN A 255 -13.12 -17.94 -5.05
N ALA A 256 -13.61 -16.93 -4.31
CA ALA A 256 -14.68 -16.04 -4.75
C ALA A 256 -14.21 -14.88 -5.64
N TRP A 257 -12.89 -14.67 -5.77
CA TRP A 257 -12.32 -13.58 -6.54
C TRP A 257 -11.52 -14.08 -7.75
N SER A 258 -11.60 -13.34 -8.85
CA SER A 258 -11.01 -13.71 -10.13
C SER A 258 -9.49 -13.48 -10.15
N ARG A 259 -8.77 -14.34 -10.88
CA ARG A 259 -7.30 -14.26 -11.06
C ARG A 259 -6.98 -14.13 -12.55
N PRO A 260 -7.31 -12.99 -13.17
CA PRO A 260 -7.03 -12.77 -14.57
C PRO A 260 -5.52 -12.85 -14.83
N THR A 261 -5.17 -13.44 -15.97
CA THR A 261 -3.79 -13.56 -16.41
C THR A 261 -3.51 -12.53 -17.49
N VAL A 262 -2.44 -11.77 -17.31
CA VAL A 262 -1.97 -10.74 -18.23
C VAL A 262 -0.64 -11.17 -18.81
N LYS A 263 -0.45 -10.88 -20.11
CA LYS A 263 0.81 -11.13 -20.82
C LYS A 263 1.47 -9.80 -21.16
N PHE A 264 2.70 -9.61 -20.67
CA PHE A 264 3.54 -8.48 -21.05
C PHE A 264 4.89 -9.02 -21.52
N GLN A 265 5.20 -8.80 -22.80
CA GLN A 265 6.36 -9.40 -23.46
C GLN A 265 6.35 -10.94 -23.32
N GLU A 266 7.44 -11.54 -22.84
CA GLU A 266 7.56 -12.96 -22.55
C GLU A 266 6.93 -13.39 -21.21
N PHE A 267 6.50 -12.45 -20.37
CA PHE A 267 5.98 -12.74 -19.04
C PHE A 267 4.47 -12.92 -19.04
N GLU A 268 4.03 -13.95 -18.33
CA GLU A 268 2.63 -14.23 -18.02
C GLU A 268 2.47 -14.20 -16.50
N TYR A 269 1.57 -13.34 -15.99
CA TYR A 269 1.38 -13.14 -14.56
C TYR A 269 -0.08 -12.82 -14.23
N ILE A 270 -0.46 -13.03 -12.96
CA ILE A 270 -1.79 -12.70 -12.47
C ILE A 270 -1.84 -11.21 -12.16
N SER A 271 -2.78 -10.48 -12.76
CA SER A 271 -2.98 -9.04 -12.52
C SER A 271 -4.40 -8.64 -12.89
N GLY A 272 -5.04 -7.80 -12.08
CA GLY A 272 -6.20 -7.02 -12.51
C GLY A 272 -5.80 -6.05 -13.64
N ASN A 273 -6.77 -5.62 -14.44
CA ASN A 273 -6.61 -4.53 -15.41
C ASN A 273 -6.79 -3.16 -14.74
N ASP A 274 -6.59 -3.08 -13.43
CA ASP A 274 -6.81 -1.87 -12.65
C ASP A 274 -5.69 -0.85 -12.93
N PRO A 275 -6.03 0.44 -13.17
CA PRO A 275 -5.01 1.45 -13.32
C PRO A 275 -4.23 1.59 -12.01
N LEU A 276 -2.89 1.50 -12.12
CA LEU A 276 -1.95 1.85 -11.05
C LEU A 276 -2.03 3.34 -10.70
#